data_AF-A0A2A4L5B1-F1
#
_entry.id   AF-A0A2A4L5B1-F1
#
_cell.length_a   1.000
_cell.length_b   1.000
_cell.length_c   1.000
_cell.angle_alpha   90.00
_cell.angle_beta   90.00
_cell.angle_gamma   90.00
#
_symmetry.space_group_name_H-M   'P 1'
#
loop_
_entity.id
_entity.type
_entity.pdbx_description
1 polymer ?
#
loop_
_entity_poly.entity_id
_entity_poly.type
_entity_poly.pdbx_seq_one_letter_code
_entity_poly.pdbx_strand_id
1 'polypeptide(L)'
;MKVDNFLSTYSMNNALLERAAKARSLESDFKINNNEIITKTKEDEALKEQTDAFEAFFLKQVLDVSLKSQNSLFGKDASDEIYSSMYNDTMSKALSGGMGFSKLLYDFLKERG
;
A
#
# COMPACT_ATOMS: atom_id res chain seq x y z
N MET A 1 2.09 -22.66 61.71
CA MET A 1 1.21 -22.52 60.53
C MET A 1 1.43 -21.13 59.93
N LYS A 2 2.18 -21.01 58.81
CA LYS A 2 2.45 -19.75 58.07
C LYS A 2 2.59 -20.02 56.56
N VAL A 3 1.86 -21.00 56.04
CA VAL A 3 1.93 -21.39 54.61
C VAL A 3 0.85 -20.70 53.78
N ASP A 4 -0.24 -20.26 54.40
CA ASP A 4 -1.41 -19.73 53.70
C ASP A 4 -1.20 -18.30 53.15
N ASN A 5 -0.28 -17.54 53.75
CA ASN A 5 -0.03 -16.13 53.37
C ASN A 5 0.82 -15.99 52.09
N PHE A 6 1.62 -17.01 51.75
CA PHE A 6 2.44 -16.99 50.54
C PHE A 6 1.58 -17.21 49.30
N LEU A 7 0.71 -18.23 49.30
CA LEU A 7 -0.16 -18.53 48.17
C LEU A 7 -1.13 -17.38 47.81
N SER A 8 -1.66 -16.70 48.83
CA SER A 8 -2.52 -15.52 48.62
C SER A 8 -1.76 -14.37 47.95
N THR A 9 -0.52 -14.12 48.36
CA THR A 9 0.29 -13.03 47.82
C THR A 9 0.74 -13.31 46.37
N TYR A 10 1.08 -14.56 46.04
CA TYR A 10 1.38 -14.95 44.65
C TYR A 10 0.17 -14.81 43.72
N SER A 11 -1.03 -15.17 44.19
CA SER A 11 -2.28 -15.02 43.43
C SER A 11 -2.60 -13.54 43.13
N MET A 12 -2.45 -12.65 44.13
CA MET A 12 -2.69 -11.22 43.96
C MET A 12 -1.68 -10.54 43.04
N ASN A 13 -0.41 -10.94 43.09
CA ASN A 13 0.63 -10.39 42.21
C ASN A 13 0.43 -10.78 40.75
N ASN A 14 -0.08 -12.00 40.47
CA ASN A 14 -0.41 -12.41 39.10
C ASN A 14 -1.59 -11.61 38.53
N ALA A 15 -2.64 -11.38 39.32
CA ALA A 15 -3.79 -10.58 38.88
C ALA A 15 -3.39 -9.11 38.59
N LEU A 16 -2.49 -8.54 39.39
CA LEU A 16 -1.95 -7.20 39.16
C LEU A 16 -1.08 -7.17 37.89
N LEU A 17 -0.23 -8.18 37.69
CA LEU A 17 0.62 -8.29 36.49
C LEU A 17 -0.22 -8.42 35.21
N GLU A 18 -1.29 -9.22 35.25
CA GLU A 18 -2.22 -9.39 34.12
C GLU A 18 -3.00 -8.10 33.82
N ARG A 19 -3.44 -7.39 34.86
CA ARG A 19 -4.10 -6.09 34.70
C ARG A 19 -3.15 -5.00 34.19
N ALA A 20 -1.89 -5.02 34.60
CA ALA A 20 -0.85 -4.11 34.10
C ALA A 20 -0.45 -4.43 32.65
N ALA A 21 -0.38 -5.72 32.27
CA ALA A 21 -0.16 -6.15 30.90
C ALA A 21 -1.33 -5.73 29.99
N LYS A 22 -2.57 -5.88 30.47
CA LYS A 22 -3.78 -5.42 29.76
C LYS A 22 -3.88 -3.89 29.66
N ALA A 23 -3.44 -3.16 30.69
CA ALA A 23 -3.36 -1.70 30.64
C ALA A 23 -2.33 -1.23 29.61
N ARG A 24 -1.15 -1.87 29.55
CA ARG A 24 -0.13 -1.58 28.52
C ARG A 24 -0.59 -1.93 27.11
N SER A 25 -1.36 -3.00 26.92
CA SER A 25 -1.96 -3.31 25.61
C SER A 25 -3.06 -2.32 25.20
N LEU A 26 -3.73 -1.69 26.16
CA LEU A 26 -4.71 -0.63 25.90
C LEU A 26 -4.04 0.73 25.60
N GLU A 27 -2.90 1.03 26.23
CA GLU A 27 -2.12 2.24 25.96
C GLU A 27 -1.44 2.20 24.58
N SER A 28 -1.05 1.03 24.08
CA SER A 28 -0.46 0.90 22.73
C SER A 28 -1.42 1.25 21.58
N ASP A 29 -2.73 1.24 21.85
CA ASP A 29 -3.77 1.57 20.87
C ASP A 29 -4.12 3.06 20.84
N PHE A 30 -3.66 3.85 21.82
CA PHE A 30 -3.94 5.28 21.88
C PHE A 30 -2.69 6.12 21.57
N LYS A 31 -2.31 6.12 20.28
CA LYS A 31 -1.43 7.14 19.73
C LYS A 31 -2.18 8.48 19.70
N ILE A 32 -2.02 9.30 20.72
CA ILE A 32 -2.32 10.74 20.64
C ILE A 32 -1.29 11.37 19.71
N ASN A 33 -1.63 11.43 18.43
CA ASN A 33 -1.00 12.31 17.47
C ASN A 33 -1.93 13.52 17.31
N ASN A 34 -1.45 14.68 17.71
CA ASN A 34 -2.16 15.94 17.61
C ASN A 34 -2.63 16.20 16.18
N ASN A 35 -3.95 16.28 16.00
CA ASN A 35 -4.67 16.97 14.93
C ASN A 35 -4.21 16.70 13.48
N GLU A 36 -4.37 15.46 13.03
CA GLU A 36 -4.90 15.20 11.70
C GLU A 36 -5.62 13.85 11.77
N ILE A 37 -6.94 13.88 11.92
CA ILE A 37 -7.75 12.69 11.67
C ILE A 37 -7.69 12.50 10.15
N ILE A 38 -6.62 11.90 9.66
CA ILE A 38 -6.59 11.32 8.32
C ILE A 38 -7.47 10.07 8.43
N THR A 39 -8.79 10.27 8.39
CA THR A 39 -9.67 9.22 7.87
C THR A 39 -9.12 8.94 6.49
N LYS A 40 -8.42 7.82 6.30
CA LYS A 40 -8.27 7.22 4.97
C LYS A 40 -9.70 6.96 4.49
N THR A 41 -10.29 7.95 3.84
CA THR A 41 -11.63 7.84 3.29
C THR A 41 -11.55 6.83 2.15
N LYS A 42 -12.64 6.11 1.88
CA LYS A 42 -12.71 5.22 0.70
C LYS A 42 -12.34 5.98 -0.60
N GLU A 43 -12.54 7.29 -0.59
CA GLU A 43 -12.19 8.22 -1.66
C GLU A 43 -10.67 8.34 -1.85
N ASP A 44 -9.87 8.40 -0.77
CA ASP A 44 -8.40 8.43 -0.85
C ASP A 44 -7.83 7.16 -1.48
N GLU A 45 -8.41 5.99 -1.14
CA GLU A 45 -8.01 4.70 -1.71
C GLU A 45 -8.39 4.61 -3.19
N ALA A 46 -9.61 5.02 -3.53
CA ALA A 46 -10.08 5.07 -4.92
C ALA A 46 -9.26 6.07 -5.77
N LEU A 47 -8.90 7.22 -5.21
CA LEU A 47 -8.07 8.22 -5.89
C LEU A 47 -6.68 7.66 -6.17
N LYS A 48 -6.08 6.95 -5.21
CA LYS A 48 -4.80 6.27 -5.40
C LYS A 48 -4.90 5.21 -6.51
N GLU A 49 -5.91 4.34 -6.45
CA GLU A 49 -6.12 3.31 -7.48
C GLU A 49 -6.27 3.92 -8.88
N GLN A 50 -7.00 5.03 -9.01
CA GLN A 50 -7.14 5.75 -10.28
C GLN A 50 -5.82 6.36 -10.75
N THR A 51 -5.02 6.93 -9.85
CA THR A 51 -3.71 7.48 -10.20
C THR A 51 -2.72 6.41 -10.64
N ASP A 52 -2.76 5.22 -10.00
CA ASP A 52 -1.99 4.06 -10.42
C ASP A 52 -2.48 3.58 -11.80
N ALA A 53 -3.79 3.43 -12.01
CA ALA A 53 -4.33 3.04 -13.32
C ALA A 53 -3.94 4.01 -14.45
N PHE A 54 -3.89 5.31 -14.16
CA PHE A 54 -3.40 6.32 -15.09
C PHE A 54 -1.91 6.16 -15.40
N GLU A 55 -1.07 5.94 -14.39
CA GLU A 55 0.37 5.68 -14.60
C GLU A 55 0.56 4.44 -15.48
N ALA A 56 -0.15 3.34 -15.22
CA ALA A 56 -0.11 2.15 -16.07
C ALA A 56 -0.48 2.46 -17.54
N PHE A 57 -1.53 3.23 -17.78
CA PHE A 57 -1.92 3.63 -19.14
C PHE A 57 -0.85 4.48 -19.81
N PHE A 58 -0.29 5.46 -19.10
CA PHE A 58 0.76 6.32 -19.62
C PHE A 58 2.02 5.53 -19.96
N LEU A 59 2.46 4.64 -19.07
CA LEU A 59 3.60 3.76 -19.28
C LEU A 59 3.42 2.86 -20.49
N LYS A 60 2.19 2.35 -20.70
CA LYS A 60 1.86 1.57 -21.90
C LYS A 60 2.11 2.39 -23.16
N GLN A 61 1.65 3.64 -23.21
CA GLN A 61 1.85 4.48 -24.39
C GLN A 61 3.34 4.76 -24.63
N VAL A 62 4.11 5.00 -23.57
CA VAL A 62 5.57 5.20 -23.68
C VAL A 62 6.27 3.95 -24.19
N LEU A 63 5.92 2.76 -23.67
CA LEU A 63 6.46 1.48 -24.12
C LEU A 63 6.04 1.17 -25.56
N ASP A 64 4.78 1.40 -25.92
CA ASP A 64 4.27 1.22 -27.28
C ASP A 64 5.06 2.07 -28.28
N VAL A 65 5.37 3.33 -27.96
CA VAL A 65 6.20 4.19 -28.83
C VAL A 65 7.65 3.72 -28.86
N SER A 66 8.22 3.37 -27.71
CA SER A 66 9.64 3.02 -27.59
C SER A 66 9.96 1.71 -28.32
N LEU A 67 9.14 0.68 -28.13
CA LEU A 67 9.35 -0.66 -28.69
C LEU A 67 8.94 -0.76 -30.17
N LYS A 68 7.97 0.04 -30.63
CA LYS A 68 7.65 0.14 -32.07
C LYS A 68 8.85 0.53 -32.93
N SER A 69 9.84 1.22 -32.36
CA SER A 69 11.06 1.61 -33.07
C SER A 69 12.13 0.50 -33.16
N GLN A 70 12.02 -0.56 -32.35
CA GLN A 70 13.04 -1.62 -32.25
C GLN A 70 12.65 -2.95 -32.91
N ASN A 71 11.43 -3.10 -33.41
CA ASN A 71 10.96 -4.32 -34.08
C ASN A 71 11.49 -4.44 -35.53
N SER A 72 12.80 -4.71 -35.66
CA SER A 72 13.34 -5.43 -36.82
C SER A 72 13.57 -6.92 -36.52
N LEU A 73 13.28 -7.38 -35.29
CA LEU A 73 13.60 -8.75 -34.82
C LEU A 73 12.45 -9.74 -35.03
N PHE A 74 11.20 -9.28 -35.02
CA PHE A 74 10.02 -10.08 -35.36
C PHE A 74 9.50 -9.57 -36.70
N GLY A 75 9.20 -10.47 -37.63
CA GLY A 75 8.67 -10.11 -38.95
C GLY A 75 7.37 -9.30 -38.83
N LYS A 76 7.03 -8.55 -39.89
CA LYS A 76 5.81 -7.71 -39.96
C LYS A 76 4.54 -8.56 -40.11
N ASP A 77 4.24 -9.37 -39.10
CA ASP A 77 3.01 -10.14 -39.02
C ASP A 77 2.06 -9.51 -37.99
N ALA A 78 0.76 -9.49 -38.27
CA ALA A 78 -0.26 -8.90 -37.40
C ALA A 78 -0.28 -9.50 -35.98
N SER A 79 0.26 -10.71 -35.81
CA SER A 79 0.42 -11.36 -34.50
C SER A 79 1.46 -10.68 -33.62
N ASP A 80 2.48 -10.03 -34.18
CA ASP A 80 3.55 -9.36 -33.42
C ASP A 80 3.02 -8.13 -32.68
N GLU A 81 2.12 -7.37 -33.30
CA GLU A 81 1.44 -6.23 -32.65
C GLU A 81 0.57 -6.70 -31.48
N ILE A 82 -0.06 -7.86 -31.60
CA ILE A 82 -0.88 -8.46 -30.54
C ILE A 82 0.00 -8.88 -29.35
N TYR A 83 1.09 -9.61 -29.59
CA TYR A 83 1.98 -10.03 -28.50
C TYR A 83 2.69 -8.85 -27.84
N SER A 84 3.15 -7.88 -28.64
CA SER A 84 3.80 -6.68 -28.13
C SER A 84 2.85 -5.84 -27.26
N SER A 85 1.60 -5.66 -27.69
CA SER A 85 0.62 -4.91 -26.90
C SER A 85 0.24 -5.62 -25.60
N MET A 86 0.09 -6.96 -25.61
CA MET A 86 -0.14 -7.74 -24.38
C MET A 86 1.05 -7.65 -23.41
N TYR A 87 2.27 -7.75 -23.94
CA TYR A 87 3.49 -7.60 -23.14
C TYR A 87 3.56 -6.20 -22.51
N ASN A 88 3.37 -5.15 -23.32
CA ASN A 88 3.37 -3.78 -22.83
C ASN A 88 2.26 -3.54 -21.80
N ASP A 89 1.07 -4.12 -21.98
CA ASP A 89 -0.02 -4.03 -21.02
C ASP A 89 0.34 -4.67 -19.67
N THR A 90 0.90 -5.87 -19.69
CA THR A 90 1.31 -6.56 -18.46
C THR A 90 2.47 -5.85 -17.76
N MET A 91 3.48 -5.44 -18.53
CA MET A 91 4.65 -4.75 -18.01
C MET A 91 4.26 -3.38 -17.43
N SER A 92 3.41 -2.63 -18.11
CA SER A 92 2.98 -1.30 -17.64
C SER A 92 2.21 -1.39 -16.32
N LYS A 93 1.33 -2.38 -16.17
CA LYS A 93 0.64 -2.63 -14.91
C LYS A 93 1.59 -3.07 -13.79
N ALA A 94 2.61 -3.86 -14.11
CA ALA A 94 3.60 -4.31 -13.13
C ALA A 94 4.53 -3.18 -12.67
N LEU A 95 4.87 -2.23 -13.57
CA LEU A 95 5.71 -1.07 -13.27
C LEU A 95 4.93 0.09 -12.64
N SER A 96 3.62 0.14 -12.84
CA SER A 96 2.72 1.10 -12.24
C SER A 96 2.77 1.08 -10.71
N GLY A 97 2.69 2.25 -10.08
CA GLY A 97 2.82 2.42 -8.63
C GLY A 97 4.27 2.38 -8.14
N GLY A 98 5.22 1.87 -8.95
CA GLY A 98 6.65 1.79 -8.60
C GLY A 98 7.49 2.95 -9.15
N MET A 99 7.05 3.61 -10.21
CA MET A 99 7.80 4.69 -10.87
C MET A 99 7.62 6.06 -10.20
N GLY A 100 6.61 6.20 -9.34
CA GLY A 100 6.38 7.39 -8.51
C GLY A 100 5.59 8.51 -9.20
N PHE A 101 5.20 8.34 -10.48
CA PHE A 101 4.31 9.31 -11.13
C PHE A 101 2.90 9.25 -10.57
N SER A 102 2.41 8.05 -10.23
CA SER A 102 1.09 7.91 -9.60
C SER A 102 1.04 8.64 -8.25
N LYS A 103 2.09 8.51 -7.44
CA LYS A 103 2.22 9.20 -6.15
C LYS A 103 2.25 10.72 -6.33
N LEU A 104 3.06 11.22 -7.26
CA LEU A 104 3.14 12.67 -7.52
C LEU A 104 1.77 13.23 -7.97
N LEU A 105 1.07 12.51 -8.83
CA LEU A 105 -0.27 12.90 -9.28
C LEU A 105 -1.29 12.83 -8.15
N TYR A 106 -1.25 11.77 -7.33
CA TYR A 106 -2.10 11.61 -6.15
C TYR A 106 -1.91 12.77 -5.17
N ASP A 107 -0.65 13.09 -4.83
CA ASP A 107 -0.31 14.18 -3.92
C ASP A 107 -0.77 15.54 -4.49
N PHE A 108 -0.55 15.79 -5.79
CA PHE A 108 -1.03 16.99 -6.47
C PHE A 108 -2.56 17.15 -6.44
N LEU A 109 -3.29 16.07 -6.69
CA LEU A 109 -4.75 16.08 -6.65
C LEU A 109 -5.27 16.27 -5.22
N LYS A 110 -4.58 15.72 -4.22
CA LYS A 110 -4.93 15.89 -2.82
C LYS A 110 -4.65 17.29 -2.30
N GLU A 111 -3.59 17.95 -2.75
CA GLU A 111 -3.25 19.32 -2.37
C GLU A 111 -4.19 20.38 -2.98
N ARG A 112 -4.84 20.06 -4.10
CA ARG A 112 -5.68 21.00 -4.87
C ARG A 112 -7.16 20.65 -4.92
N GLY A 113 -7.54 19.45 -4.50
CA GLY A 113 -8.91 18.95 -4.45
C GLY A 113 -9.71 19.50 -3.28
#